data_AF-A0A257VXE6-F1
#
_entry.id   AF-A0A257VXE6-F1
#
_cell.length_a   1.000
_cell.length_b   1.000
_cell.length_c   1.000
_cell.angle_alpha   90.00
_cell.angle_beta   90.00
_cell.angle_gamma   90.00
#
_symmetry.space_group_name_H-M   'P 1'
#
loop_
_entity.id
_entity.type
_entity.pdbx_description
1 polymer ?
#
loop_
_entity_poly.entity_id
_entity_poly.type
_entity_poly.pdbx_seq_one_letter_code
_entity_poly.pdbx_strand_id
1 'polypeptide(L)'
;LAIDENLPAQPVSMAYTHLGKRAIPADGRDELAWVGEATFIAHFWHILSVPNVRLSIQIHPEIPAGTYTDRKALTHECERLVKQGVASLMAEAYRG
;
A
#
# COMPACT_ATOMS: atom_id res chain seq x y z
N LEU A 1 -2.57 21.46 -2.99
CA LEU A 1 -2.97 20.10 -2.55
C LEU A 1 -4.47 19.94 -2.80
N ALA A 2 -5.05 18.73 -2.81
CA ALA A 2 -6.44 18.49 -3.27
C ALA A 2 -7.48 19.49 -2.74
N ILE A 3 -7.36 19.96 -1.49
CA ILE A 3 -8.24 21.02 -0.94
C ILE A 3 -7.99 22.39 -1.57
N ASP A 4 -6.74 22.81 -1.72
CA ASP A 4 -6.38 24.13 -2.28
C ASP A 4 -6.87 24.27 -3.74
N GLU A 5 -6.87 23.17 -4.47
CA GLU A 5 -7.30 23.09 -5.88
C GLU A 5 -8.76 22.63 -6.03
N ASN A 6 -9.48 22.41 -4.92
CA ASN A 6 -10.84 21.88 -4.89
C ASN A 6 -11.03 20.62 -5.78
N LEU A 7 -10.10 19.69 -5.67
CA LEU A 7 -10.11 18.41 -6.37
C LEU A 7 -10.62 17.30 -5.46
N PRO A 8 -11.29 16.28 -6.02
CA PRO A 8 -11.63 15.10 -5.26
C PRO A 8 -10.38 14.29 -4.88
N ALA A 9 -10.52 13.45 -3.86
CA ALA A 9 -9.45 12.54 -3.44
C ALA A 9 -9.87 11.09 -3.69
N GLN A 10 -8.98 10.31 -4.29
CA GLN A 10 -9.16 8.88 -4.54
C GLN A 10 -8.27 8.07 -3.61
N PRO A 11 -8.77 7.55 -2.47
CA PRO A 11 -7.97 6.68 -1.62
C PRO A 11 -7.72 5.34 -2.33
N VAL A 12 -6.49 4.87 -2.26
CA VAL A 12 -6.07 3.59 -2.85
C VAL A 12 -5.22 2.85 -1.84
N SER A 13 -5.60 1.62 -1.51
CA SER A 13 -4.79 0.70 -0.70
C SER A 13 -3.99 -0.22 -1.61
N MET A 14 -2.73 -0.44 -1.25
CA MET A 14 -1.84 -1.33 -1.97
C MET A 14 -1.07 -2.19 -0.98
N ALA A 15 -0.95 -3.48 -1.26
CA ALA A 15 -0.19 -4.41 -0.44
C ALA A 15 0.53 -5.43 -1.31
N TYR A 16 1.84 -5.59 -1.09
CA TYR A 16 2.54 -6.77 -1.58
C TYR A 16 2.07 -7.97 -0.78
N THR A 17 1.65 -9.02 -1.46
CA THR A 17 1.00 -10.17 -0.83
C THR A 17 1.80 -11.45 -0.98
N HIS A 18 2.57 -11.60 -2.05
CA HIS A 18 3.33 -12.83 -2.31
C HIS A 18 4.69 -12.58 -2.94
N LEU A 19 5.63 -13.47 -2.59
CA LEU A 19 6.90 -13.69 -3.27
C LEU A 19 6.89 -15.12 -3.85
N GLY A 20 6.73 -15.21 -5.16
CA GLY A 20 6.48 -16.46 -5.85
C GLY A 20 5.19 -17.13 -5.38
N LYS A 21 5.29 -18.28 -4.70
CA LYS A 21 4.14 -19.03 -4.16
C LYS A 21 3.90 -18.78 -2.67
N ARG A 22 4.76 -18.00 -2.01
CA ARG A 22 4.69 -17.77 -0.56
C ARG A 22 4.00 -16.45 -0.28
N ALA A 23 2.97 -16.46 0.57
CA ALA A 23 2.39 -15.25 1.14
C ALA A 23 3.39 -14.58 2.09
N ILE A 24 3.53 -13.25 2.00
CA ILE A 24 4.40 -12.49 2.89
C ILE A 24 3.63 -11.96 4.10
N PRO A 25 4.29 -11.86 5.27
CA PRO A 25 3.65 -11.29 6.45
C PRO A 25 3.51 -9.78 6.42
N ALA A 26 2.64 -9.27 7.29
CA ALA A 26 2.33 -7.84 7.38
C ALA A 26 3.59 -6.99 7.66
N ASP A 27 4.56 -7.55 8.37
CA ASP A 27 5.90 -7.01 8.63
C ASP A 27 6.96 -7.47 7.61
N GLY A 28 6.63 -8.37 6.68
CA GLY A 28 7.52 -8.88 5.63
C GLY A 28 7.84 -7.90 4.51
N ARG A 29 7.56 -6.61 4.70
CA ARG A 29 7.82 -5.56 3.69
C ARG A 29 9.30 -5.38 3.42
N ASP A 30 10.15 -5.65 4.40
CA ASP A 30 11.61 -5.53 4.29
C ASP A 30 12.21 -6.54 3.30
N GLU A 31 11.47 -7.61 2.97
CA GLU A 31 11.87 -8.55 1.91
C GLU A 31 11.83 -7.90 0.51
N LEU A 32 11.07 -6.81 0.34
CA LEU A 32 10.88 -6.10 -0.92
C LEU A 32 11.46 -4.69 -0.89
N ALA A 33 11.28 -3.99 0.24
CA ALA A 33 11.65 -2.61 0.39
C ALA A 33 13.17 -2.48 0.60
N TRP A 34 13.83 -1.71 -0.26
CA TRP A 34 15.22 -1.33 -0.05
C TRP A 34 15.27 -0.19 0.97
N VAL A 35 15.42 -0.53 2.25
CA VAL A 35 15.41 0.42 3.37
C VAL A 35 16.66 0.23 4.23
N GLY A 36 17.27 1.34 4.66
CA GLY A 36 18.44 1.33 5.55
C GLY A 36 19.74 0.88 4.88
N GLU A 37 20.52 0.05 5.57
CA GLU A 37 21.86 -0.41 5.16
C GLU A 37 21.86 -1.66 4.27
N ALA A 38 20.72 -2.03 3.69
CA ALA A 38 20.65 -3.16 2.78
C ALA A 38 21.64 -2.94 1.62
N THR A 39 22.65 -3.79 1.49
CA THR A 39 23.64 -3.66 0.41
C THR A 39 22.93 -3.83 -0.92
N PHE A 40 22.95 -2.78 -1.75
CA PHE A 40 22.18 -2.68 -2.99
C PHE A 40 22.28 -3.95 -3.85
N ILE A 41 23.49 -4.47 -4.03
CA ILE A 41 23.76 -5.66 -4.85
C ILE A 41 23.01 -6.89 -4.30
N ALA A 42 23.09 -7.16 -2.99
CA ALA A 42 22.44 -8.33 -2.40
C ALA A 42 20.91 -8.23 -2.48
N HIS A 43 20.35 -7.04 -2.20
CA HIS A 43 18.90 -6.80 -2.29
C HIS A 43 18.41 -6.97 -3.73
N PHE A 44 19.12 -6.38 -4.68
CA PHE A 44 18.79 -6.47 -6.10
C PHE A 44 18.80 -7.92 -6.60
N TRP A 45 19.83 -8.71 -6.27
CA TRP A 45 19.87 -10.13 -6.63
C TRP A 45 18.77 -10.95 -5.95
N HIS A 46 18.43 -10.65 -4.69
CA HIS A 46 17.31 -11.29 -4.01
C HIS A 46 16.01 -11.11 -4.80
N ILE A 47 15.66 -9.87 -5.15
CA ILE A 47 14.44 -9.56 -5.92
C ILE A 47 14.44 -10.26 -7.28
N LEU A 48 15.55 -10.24 -8.01
CA LEU A 48 15.67 -10.94 -9.30
C LEU A 48 15.59 -12.46 -9.20
N SER A 49 15.93 -13.05 -8.05
CA SER A 49 15.84 -14.49 -7.82
C SER A 49 14.41 -14.98 -7.55
N VAL A 50 13.49 -14.07 -7.20
CA VAL A 50 12.09 -14.40 -6.96
C VAL A 50 11.35 -14.48 -8.31
N PRO A 51 10.58 -15.54 -8.60
CA PRO A 51 9.94 -15.71 -9.90
C PRO A 51 8.85 -14.66 -10.20
N ASN A 52 8.18 -14.14 -9.17
CA ASN A 52 7.24 -13.02 -9.29
C ASN A 52 6.98 -12.37 -7.93
N VAL A 53 6.51 -11.14 -7.96
CA VAL A 53 5.96 -10.43 -6.80
C VAL A 53 4.49 -10.15 -7.07
N ARG A 54 3.61 -10.52 -6.15
CA ARG A 54 2.18 -10.20 -6.25
C ARG A 54 1.87 -8.95 -5.44
N LEU A 55 1.19 -8.00 -6.08
CA LEU A 55 0.66 -6.79 -5.50
C LEU A 55 -0.86 -6.80 -5.64
N SER A 56 -1.57 -6.59 -4.54
CA SER A 56 -3.02 -6.40 -4.55
C SER A 56 -3.34 -4.92 -4.33
N ILE A 57 -4.36 -4.43 -5.03
CA ILE A 57 -4.79 -3.04 -5.01
C ILE A 57 -6.28 -3.00 -4.71
N GLN A 58 -6.69 -2.11 -3.82
CA GLN A 58 -8.08 -1.79 -3.56
C GLN A 58 -8.31 -0.29 -3.79
N ILE A 59 -9.26 0.01 -4.67
CA ILE A 59 -9.72 1.37 -4.94
C ILE A 59 -10.94 1.61 -4.05
N HIS A 60 -10.89 2.65 -3.21
CA HIS A 60 -11.99 3.02 -2.32
C HIS A 60 -12.99 3.93 -3.04
N PRO A 61 -14.18 4.18 -2.49
CA PRO A 61 -15.01 5.27 -2.97
C PRO A 61 -14.23 6.60 -2.97
N GLU A 62 -14.43 7.39 -4.02
CA GLU A 62 -13.88 8.73 -4.12
C GLU A 62 -14.46 9.62 -3.01
N ILE A 63 -13.61 10.48 -2.44
CA ILE A 63 -14.03 11.56 -1.53
C ILE A 63 -14.23 12.81 -2.40
N PRO A 64 -15.47 13.29 -2.59
CA PRO A 64 -15.74 14.45 -3.42
C PRO A 64 -15.00 15.70 -2.94
N ALA A 65 -14.71 16.60 -3.89
CA ALA A 65 -14.18 17.92 -3.58
C ALA A 65 -15.10 18.67 -2.60
N GLY A 66 -14.52 19.43 -1.66
CA GLY A 66 -15.27 20.19 -0.67
C GLY A 66 -15.89 19.38 0.48
N THR A 67 -15.74 18.05 0.52
CA THR A 67 -16.24 17.21 1.64
C THR A 67 -15.60 17.59 2.98
N TYR A 68 -14.33 18.01 2.95
CA TYR A 68 -13.58 18.47 4.12
C TYR A 68 -13.07 19.88 3.88
N THR A 69 -13.18 20.73 4.91
CA THR A 69 -12.72 22.13 4.87
C THR A 69 -11.27 22.29 5.32
N ASP A 70 -10.69 21.28 5.99
CA ASP A 70 -9.31 21.30 6.42
C ASP A 70 -8.53 20.07 5.93
N ARG A 71 -7.24 20.30 5.62
CA ARG A 71 -6.33 19.28 5.06
C ARG A 71 -6.15 18.09 5.99
N LYS A 72 -6.20 18.32 7.30
CA LYS A 72 -5.92 17.30 8.31
C LYS A 72 -7.06 16.29 8.37
N ALA A 73 -8.31 16.75 8.33
CA ALA A 73 -9.49 15.90 8.32
C ALA A 73 -9.53 15.01 7.06
N LEU A 74 -9.29 15.58 5.88
CA LEU A 74 -9.18 14.78 4.64
C LEU A 74 -8.07 13.72 4.74
N THR A 75 -6.90 14.12 5.26
CA THR A 75 -5.75 13.22 5.39
C THR A 75 -6.04 12.08 6.38
N HIS A 76 -6.65 12.38 7.53
CA HIS A 76 -7.03 11.37 8.52
C HIS A 76 -8.04 10.36 7.96
N GLU A 77 -9.03 10.82 7.18
CA GLU A 77 -10.00 9.91 6.57
C GLU A 77 -9.34 9.02 5.50
N CYS A 78 -8.53 9.61 4.61
CA CYS A 78 -7.74 8.83 3.65
C CYS A 78 -6.84 7.80 4.35
N GLU A 79 -6.15 8.20 5.41
CA GLU A 79 -5.30 7.30 6.20
C GLU A 79 -6.11 6.15 6.80
N ARG A 80 -7.29 6.45 7.37
CA ARG A 80 -8.18 5.44 7.94
C ARG A 80 -8.63 4.42 6.88
N LEU A 81 -9.12 4.88 5.73
CA LEU A 81 -9.54 4.03 4.61
C LEU A 81 -8.38 3.18 4.09
N VAL A 82 -7.23 3.81 3.87
CA VAL A 82 -6.04 3.13 3.34
C VAL A 82 -5.53 2.04 4.29
N LYS A 83 -5.44 2.34 5.59
CA LYS A 83 -5.03 1.35 6.62
C LYS A 83 -5.98 0.16 6.69
N GLN A 84 -7.30 0.41 6.66
CA GLN A 84 -8.30 -0.64 6.66
C GLN A 84 -8.19 -1.51 5.39
N GLY A 85 -8.07 -0.90 4.22
CA GLY A 85 -7.92 -1.65 2.97
C GLY A 85 -6.64 -2.48 2.93
N VAL A 86 -5.51 -1.94 3.40
CA VAL A 86 -4.25 -2.71 3.51
C VAL A 86 -4.43 -3.92 4.43
N ALA A 87 -5.07 -3.76 5.58
CA ALA A 87 -5.32 -4.88 6.50
C ALA A 87 -6.19 -5.96 5.85
N SER A 88 -7.24 -5.57 5.12
CA SER A 88 -8.11 -6.50 4.38
C SER A 88 -7.34 -7.25 3.29
N LEU A 89 -6.54 -6.55 2.47
CA LEU A 89 -5.73 -7.15 1.41
C LEU A 89 -4.73 -8.17 1.97
N MET A 90 -4.10 -7.87 3.11
CA MET A 90 -3.20 -8.82 3.77
C MET A 90 -3.96 -10.03 4.32
N ALA A 91 -5.11 -9.81 4.96
CA ALA A 91 -5.93 -10.91 5.46
C ALA A 91 -6.45 -11.83 4.34
N GLU A 92 -6.77 -11.28 3.18
CA GLU A 92 -7.14 -12.03 1.98
C GLU A 92 -5.98 -12.89 1.46
N ALA A 93 -4.78 -12.33 1.41
CA ALA A 93 -3.58 -13.04 0.95
C ALA A 93 -3.29 -14.30 1.76
N TYR A 94 -3.62 -14.30 3.06
CA TYR A 94 -3.41 -15.43 3.96
C TYR A 94 -4.47 -16.53 3.91
N ARG A 95 -5.58 -16.29 3.22
CA ARG A 95 -6.68 -17.26 3.09
C ARG A 95 -6.59 -18.16 1.86
N GLY A 96 -5.75 -17.80 0.89
CA GLY A 96 -5.55 -18.55 -0.36
C GLY A 96 -4.25 -19.34 -0.36
#